data_AF-A0A9Q3VZE7-F1
#
_entry.id   AF-A0A9Q3VZE7-F1
#
_cell.length_a   1.000
_cell.length_b   1.000
_cell.length_c   1.000
_cell.angle_alpha   90.00
_cell.angle_beta   90.00
_cell.angle_gamma   90.00
#
_symmetry.space_group_name_H-M   'P 1'
#
loop_
_entity.id
_entity.type
_entity.pdbx_description
1 polymer ?
#
loop_
_entity_poly.entity_id
_entity_poly.type
_entity_poly.pdbx_seq_one_letter_code
_entity_poly.pdbx_strand_id
1 'polypeptide(L)'
;MSTAVITKQRTPVRPARILLHTFLTVTALAWLAPLLWAVFAALRPYSETSNRGYVSWPHKLSLDNFTNAFQQSDMLHYFGNTLIIAVPAVLITLLLSSMVAFYVSRFDFRLNVFLLLVFT
;
A
#
# COMPACT_ATOMS: atom_id res chain seq x y z
N MET A 1 -8.48 21.55 50.36
CA MET A 1 -8.09 20.53 49.36
C MET A 1 -9.35 20.17 48.58
N SER A 2 -9.56 20.78 47.40
CA SER A 2 -10.78 20.58 46.59
C SER A 2 -10.43 19.68 45.41
N THR A 3 -10.95 18.45 45.42
CA THR A 3 -10.75 17.42 44.40
C THR A 3 -11.62 17.73 43.19
N ALA A 4 -11.00 18.19 42.10
CA ALA A 4 -11.67 18.34 40.81
C ALA A 4 -11.95 16.94 40.23
N VAL A 5 -13.24 16.58 40.17
CA VAL A 5 -13.72 15.38 39.47
C VAL A 5 -13.61 15.64 37.96
N ILE A 6 -12.65 15.00 37.29
CA ILE A 6 -12.55 15.05 35.83
C ILE A 6 -13.72 14.23 35.24
N THR A 7 -14.80 14.91 34.88
CA THR A 7 -15.91 14.30 34.15
C THR A 7 -15.48 14.03 32.71
N LYS A 8 -15.28 12.75 32.37
CA LYS A 8 -14.98 12.29 31.01
C LYS A 8 -16.16 12.58 30.09
N GLN A 9 -16.14 13.73 29.40
CA GLN A 9 -17.14 14.08 28.40
C GLN A 9 -17.07 13.06 27.25
N ARG A 10 -18.08 12.19 27.15
CA ARG A 10 -18.25 11.31 25.99
C ARG A 10 -18.79 12.17 24.86
N THR A 11 -17.95 12.44 23.86
CA THR A 11 -18.37 13.17 22.66
C THR A 11 -19.49 12.40 21.95
N PRO A 12 -20.63 13.05 21.65
CA PRO A 12 -21.76 12.38 21.01
C PRO A 12 -21.34 11.92 19.61
N VAL A 13 -21.58 10.63 19.32
CA VAL A 13 -21.34 10.06 18.00
C VAL A 13 -22.30 10.68 17.00
N ARG A 14 -21.79 11.62 16.19
CA ARG A 14 -22.56 12.21 15.09
C ARG A 14 -22.89 11.10 14.09
N PRO A 15 -24.14 10.97 13.61
CA PRO A 15 -24.52 9.94 12.64
C PRO A 15 -23.70 10.02 11.35
N ALA A 16 -23.28 11.23 10.95
CA ALA A 16 -22.33 11.45 9.86
C ALA A 16 -20.97 10.75 10.08
N ARG A 17 -20.51 10.65 11.33
CA ARG A 17 -19.27 9.95 11.67
C ARG A 17 -19.43 8.44 11.50
N ILE A 18 -20.57 7.88 11.89
CA ILE A 18 -20.87 6.45 11.71
C ILE A 18 -20.92 6.12 10.22
N LEU A 19 -21.64 6.91 9.42
CA LEU A 19 -21.72 6.74 7.97
C LEU A 19 -20.33 6.78 7.31
N LEU A 20 -19.49 7.74 7.69
CA LEU A 20 -18.13 7.86 7.19
C LEU A 20 -17.27 6.64 7.54
N HIS A 21 -17.36 6.14 8.78
CA HIS A 21 -16.61 4.94 9.18
C HIS A 21 -17.08 3.71 8.41
N THR A 22 -18.39 3.52 8.25
CA THR A 22 -18.94 2.42 7.45
C THR A 22 -18.46 2.51 6.00
N PHE A 23 -18.50 3.69 5.38
CA PHE A 23 -18.02 3.90 4.02
C PHE A 23 -16.52 3.59 3.86
N LEU A 24 -15.69 4.09 4.79
CA LEU A 24 -14.26 3.80 4.80
C LEU A 24 -13.99 2.30 4.98
N THR A 25 -14.70 1.63 5.88
CA THR A 25 -14.54 0.18 6.11
C THR A 25 -14.94 -0.62 4.87
N VAL A 26 -16.06 -0.31 4.22
CA VAL A 26 -16.49 -0.99 2.99
C VAL A 26 -15.47 -0.78 1.88
N THR A 27 -14.99 0.45 1.70
CA THR A 27 -13.98 0.76 0.67
C THR A 27 -12.67 0.04 0.95
N ALA A 28 -12.22 0.00 2.20
CA ALA A 28 -11.03 -0.75 2.60
C ALA A 28 -11.18 -2.25 2.31
N LEU A 29 -12.33 -2.84 2.64
CA LEU A 29 -12.62 -4.25 2.34
C LEU A 29 -12.66 -4.52 0.83
N ALA A 30 -13.22 -3.61 0.04
CA ALA A 30 -13.23 -3.73 -1.42
C ALA A 30 -11.81 -3.71 -2.00
N TRP A 31 -10.90 -2.89 -1.45
CA TRP A 31 -9.48 -2.87 -1.83
C TRP A 31 -8.71 -4.09 -1.33
N LEU A 32 -9.09 -4.66 -0.19
CA LEU A 32 -8.49 -5.90 0.33
C LEU A 32 -8.94 -7.14 -0.45
N ALA A 33 -10.13 -7.14 -1.06
CA ALA A 33 -10.63 -8.28 -1.82
C ALA A 33 -9.65 -8.80 -2.91
N PRO A 34 -9.10 -7.97 -3.82
CA PRO A 34 -8.12 -8.44 -4.80
C PRO A 34 -6.79 -8.87 -4.16
N LEU A 35 -6.39 -8.26 -3.04
CA LEU A 35 -5.18 -8.65 -2.32
C LEU A 35 -5.33 -10.05 -1.69
N LEU A 36 -6.47 -10.30 -1.03
CA LEU A 36 -6.80 -11.61 -0.49
C LEU A 36 -6.88 -12.64 -1.61
N TRP A 37 -7.49 -12.29 -2.74
CA TRP A 37 -7.54 -13.17 -3.91
C TRP A 37 -6.15 -13.51 -4.44
N ALA A 38 -5.24 -12.54 -4.53
CA ALA A 38 -3.87 -12.77 -4.95
C ALA A 38 -3.12 -13.71 -3.99
N VAL A 39 -3.33 -13.57 -2.68
CA VAL A 39 -2.76 -14.47 -1.67
C VAL A 39 -3.32 -15.88 -1.81
N PHE A 40 -4.64 -16.03 -1.99
CA PHE A 40 -5.27 -17.32 -2.24
C PHE A 40 -4.75 -17.98 -3.52
N ALA A 41 -4.55 -17.21 -4.58
CA ALA A 41 -3.98 -17.69 -5.84
C ALA A 41 -2.51 -18.12 -5.67
N ALA A 42 -1.71 -17.39 -4.88
CA ALA A 42 -0.32 -17.72 -4.61
C ALA A 42 -0.15 -19.05 -3.84
N LEU A 43 -1.07 -19.33 -2.90
CA LEU A 43 -1.08 -20.57 -2.11
C LEU A 43 -1.71 -21.78 -2.82
N ARG A 44 -2.27 -21.60 -4.02
CA ARG A 44 -3.00 -22.63 -4.75
C ARG A 44 -2.08 -23.35 -5.76
N PRO A 45 -1.91 -24.68 -5.72
CA PRO A 45 -1.03 -25.40 -6.63
C PRO A 45 -1.33 -25.09 -8.11
N TYR A 46 -0.29 -24.80 -8.90
CA TYR A 46 -0.41 -24.49 -10.34
C TYR A 46 -1.19 -25.57 -11.13
N SER A 47 -1.05 -26.84 -10.73
CA SER A 47 -1.77 -27.98 -11.33
C SER A 47 -3.29 -27.89 -11.17
N GLU A 48 -3.81 -27.27 -10.10
CA GLU A 48 -5.24 -27.04 -9.93
C GLU A 48 -5.73 -25.82 -10.71
N THR A 49 -4.91 -24.78 -10.84
CA THR A 49 -5.22 -23.59 -11.65
C THR A 49 -5.33 -23.95 -13.14
N SER A 50 -4.43 -24.80 -13.64
CA SER A 50 -4.43 -25.26 -15.04
C SER A 50 -5.60 -26.19 -15.37
N ASN A 51 -5.99 -27.10 -14.46
CA ASN A 51 -7.05 -28.09 -14.72
C ASN A 51 -8.47 -27.61 -14.41
N ARG A 52 -8.68 -26.63 -13.53
CA ARG A 52 -10.03 -26.27 -13.02
C ARG A 52 -10.42 -24.80 -13.18
N GLY A 53 -9.54 -23.99 -13.76
CA GLY A 53 -9.80 -22.57 -14.02
C GLY A 53 -9.56 -21.65 -12.82
N TYR A 54 -9.54 -20.34 -13.11
CA TYR A 54 -9.11 -19.29 -12.17
C TYR A 54 -10.05 -19.05 -10.98
N VAL A 55 -11.32 -19.50 -11.05
CA VAL A 55 -12.39 -19.13 -10.07
C VAL A 55 -12.81 -20.30 -9.17
N SER A 56 -12.21 -21.49 -9.29
CA SER A 56 -12.63 -22.67 -8.52
C SER A 56 -12.05 -22.71 -7.09
N TRP A 57 -12.85 -23.17 -6.12
CA TRP A 57 -12.48 -23.29 -4.70
C TRP A 57 -11.30 -24.28 -4.46
N PRO A 58 -10.21 -23.87 -3.79
CA PRO A 58 -9.03 -24.71 -3.58
C PRO A 58 -9.35 -25.86 -2.60
N HIS A 59 -9.05 -27.10 -2.99
CA HIS A 59 -9.18 -28.27 -2.10
C HIS A 59 -7.90 -28.53 -1.29
N LYS A 60 -6.74 -28.06 -1.79
CA LYS A 60 -5.45 -28.15 -1.12
C LYS A 60 -4.73 -26.81 -1.20
N LEU A 61 -4.34 -26.28 -0.05
CA LEU A 61 -3.39 -25.18 0.07
C LEU A 61 -1.99 -25.80 0.06
N SER A 62 -1.10 -25.32 -0.82
CA SER A 62 0.28 -25.79 -0.88
C SER A 62 1.25 -24.61 -0.94
N LEU A 63 2.39 -24.77 -0.26
CA LEU A 63 3.52 -23.84 -0.31
C LEU A 63 4.48 -24.14 -1.48
N ASP A 64 4.20 -25.17 -2.28
CA ASP A 64 5.09 -25.61 -3.37
C ASP A 64 5.30 -24.51 -4.42
N ASN A 65 4.31 -23.63 -4.65
CA ASN A 65 4.49 -22.49 -5.55
C ASN A 65 5.58 -21.52 -5.07
N PHE A 66 5.66 -21.29 -3.76
CA PHE A 66 6.72 -20.45 -3.20
C PHE A 66 8.07 -21.13 -3.38
N THR A 67 8.18 -22.41 -3.01
CA THR A 67 9.42 -23.18 -3.18
C THR A 67 9.88 -23.24 -4.64
N ASN A 68 8.96 -23.52 -5.57
CA ASN A 68 9.26 -23.53 -7.00
C ASN A 68 9.62 -22.13 -7.53
N ALA A 69 8.95 -21.07 -7.09
CA ALA A 69 9.32 -19.72 -7.51
C ALA A 69 10.74 -19.33 -7.04
N PHE A 70 11.14 -19.75 -5.83
CA PHE A 70 12.49 -19.49 -5.33
C PHE A 70 13.57 -20.39 -5.93
N GLN A 71 13.28 -21.67 -6.22
CA GLN A 71 14.26 -22.64 -6.72
C GLN A 71 14.34 -22.72 -8.24
N GLN A 72 13.22 -22.54 -8.95
CA GLN A 72 13.10 -22.78 -10.39
C GLN A 72 12.99 -21.49 -11.21
N SER A 73 12.53 -20.38 -10.62
CA SER A 73 12.20 -19.16 -11.36
C SER A 73 13.24 -18.02 -11.23
N ASP A 74 14.47 -18.31 -10.75
CA ASP A 74 15.52 -17.30 -10.51
C ASP A 74 15.02 -16.03 -9.81
N MET A 75 14.02 -16.17 -8.94
CA MET A 75 13.28 -15.03 -8.39
C MET A 75 14.18 -14.09 -7.58
N LEU A 76 15.22 -14.62 -6.93
CA LEU A 76 16.24 -13.82 -6.23
C LEU A 76 17.07 -12.97 -7.19
N HIS A 77 17.36 -13.45 -8.40
CA HIS A 77 18.09 -12.69 -9.41
C HIS A 77 17.24 -11.52 -9.92
N TYR A 78 15.98 -11.75 -10.25
CA TYR A 78 15.07 -10.69 -10.67
C TYR A 78 14.80 -9.66 -9.57
N PHE A 79 14.66 -10.11 -8.32
CA PHE A 79 14.53 -9.23 -7.17
C PHE A 79 15.80 -8.37 -6.99
N GLY A 80 16.98 -8.98 -7.11
CA GLY A 80 18.27 -8.29 -7.05
C GLY A 80 18.43 -7.23 -8.15
N ASN A 81 18.08 -7.54 -9.39
CA ASN A 81 18.12 -6.59 -10.51
C ASN A 81 17.20 -5.39 -10.26
N THR A 82 15.99 -5.65 -9.77
CA THR A 82 15.04 -4.58 -9.42
C THR A 82 15.57 -3.72 -8.30
N LEU A 83 16.20 -4.32 -7.27
CA LEU A 83 16.77 -3.59 -6.15
C LEU A 83 17.94 -2.70 -6.59
N ILE A 84 18.83 -3.22 -7.44
CA ILE A 84 19.97 -2.48 -8.01
C ILE A 84 19.51 -1.28 -8.83
N ILE A 85 18.36 -1.35 -9.48
CA ILE A 85 17.80 -0.23 -10.24
C ILE A 85 17.02 0.74 -9.34
N ALA A 86 16.16 0.21 -8.46
CA ALA A 86 15.25 1.01 -7.65
C ALA A 86 15.98 1.83 -6.57
N VAL A 87 16.99 1.26 -5.91
CA VAL A 87 17.73 1.94 -4.83
C VAL A 87 18.41 3.23 -5.33
N PRO A 88 19.29 3.20 -6.35
CA PRO A 88 19.92 4.42 -6.84
C PRO A 88 18.89 5.38 -7.45
N ALA A 89 17.85 4.87 -8.12
CA ALA A 89 16.78 5.72 -8.65
C ALA A 89 16.07 6.51 -7.54
N VAL A 90 15.69 5.86 -6.44
CA VAL A 90 15.07 6.52 -5.29
C VAL A 90 16.03 7.51 -4.63
N LEU A 91 17.32 7.16 -4.48
CA LEU A 91 18.31 8.07 -3.90
C LEU A 91 18.51 9.33 -4.74
N ILE A 92 18.67 9.18 -6.06
CA ILE A 92 18.85 10.31 -6.98
C ILE A 92 17.59 11.17 -7.02
N THR A 93 16.41 10.55 -7.15
CA THR A 93 15.13 11.29 -7.18
C THR A 93 14.87 12.02 -5.88
N LEU A 94 15.15 11.41 -4.72
CA LEU A 94 14.99 12.05 -3.42
C LEU A 94 15.98 13.21 -3.25
N LEU A 95 17.25 13.04 -3.66
CA LEU A 95 18.25 14.09 -3.59
C LEU A 95 17.85 15.29 -4.46
N LEU A 96 17.50 15.06 -5.72
CA LEU A 96 17.07 16.11 -6.65
C LEU A 96 15.77 16.77 -6.18
N SER A 97 14.79 15.98 -5.76
CA SER A 97 13.52 16.49 -5.23
C SER A 97 13.74 17.34 -3.98
N SER A 98 14.65 16.96 -3.09
CA SER A 98 14.99 17.72 -1.89
C SER A 98 15.67 19.04 -2.23
N MET A 99 16.63 19.04 -3.17
CA MET A 99 17.29 20.26 -3.64
C MET A 99 16.30 21.24 -4.30
N VAL A 100 15.39 20.72 -5.13
CA VAL A 100 14.32 21.53 -5.76
C VAL A 100 13.37 22.09 -4.70
N ALA A 101 12.91 21.26 -3.75
CA ALA A 101 12.04 21.70 -2.67
C ALA A 101 12.70 22.79 -1.79
N PHE A 102 14.00 22.64 -1.50
CA PHE A 102 14.77 23.67 -0.77
C PHE A 102 14.86 24.99 -1.54
N TYR A 103 15.11 24.93 -2.85
CA TYR A 103 15.14 26.14 -3.69
C TYR A 103 13.77 26.83 -3.75
N VAL A 104 12.70 26.07 -4.00
CA VAL A 104 11.32 26.59 -4.12
C VAL A 104 10.82 27.18 -2.79
N SER A 105 11.18 26.58 -1.66
CA SER A 105 10.79 27.07 -0.33
C SER A 105 11.56 28.31 0.14
N ARG A 106 12.78 28.55 -0.37
CA ARG A 106 13.63 29.66 0.08
C ARG A 106 13.67 30.86 -0.87
N PHE A 107 13.38 30.67 -2.15
CA PHE A 107 13.36 31.75 -3.13
C PHE A 107 11.92 32.09 -3.55
N ASP A 108 11.50 33.32 -3.24
CA ASP A 108 10.22 33.88 -3.70
C ASP A 108 10.27 34.22 -5.20
N PHE A 109 10.10 33.21 -6.04
CA PHE A 109 9.88 33.41 -7.48
C PHE A 109 8.40 33.71 -7.76
N ARG A 110 8.10 34.60 -8.71
CA ARG A 110 6.72 34.89 -9.17
C ARG A 110 5.97 33.64 -9.71
N LEU A 111 6.69 32.53 -9.94
CA LEU A 111 6.17 31.23 -10.40
C LEU A 111 5.92 30.22 -9.26
N ASN A 112 6.24 30.57 -8.00
CA ASN A 112 6.10 29.70 -6.83
C ASN A 112 4.65 29.25 -6.59
N VAL A 113 3.68 30.14 -6.85
CA VAL A 113 2.24 29.82 -6.76
C VAL A 113 1.80 28.80 -7.83
N PHE A 114 2.35 28.88 -9.05
CA PHE A 114 2.02 27.94 -10.13
C PHE A 114 2.64 26.56 -9.87
N LEU A 115 3.88 26.50 -9.37
CA LEU A 115 4.52 25.24 -8.97
C LEU A 115 3.84 24.60 -7.75
N LEU A 116 3.42 25.39 -6.76
CA LEU A 116 2.64 24.90 -5.61
C LEU A 116 1.27 24.34 -6.03
N LEU A 117 0.59 24.96 -7.00
CA LEU A 117 -0.70 24.46 -7.51
C LEU A 117 -0.60 23.18 -8.35
N VAL A 118 0.52 22.94 -9.02
CA VAL A 118 0.72 21.74 -9.85
C VAL A 118 1.17 20.54 -9.02
N PHE A 119 1.83 20.78 -7.89
CA PHE A 119 2.34 19.72 -7.01
C PHE A 119 1.44 19.39 -5.80
N THR A 120 0.35 20.14 -5.58
CA THR A 120 -0.68 19.84 -4.58
C THR A 120 -1.85 19.07 -5.18
#